data_AF-A0A6B8J9I8-F1
#
_entry.id   AF-A0A6B8J9I8-F1
#
_cell.length_a   1.000
_cell.length_b   1.000
_cell.length_c   1.000
_cell.angle_alpha   90.00
_cell.angle_beta   90.00
_cell.angle_gamma   90.00
#
_symmetry.space_group_name_H-M   'P 1'
#
loop_
_entity.id
_entity.type
_entity.pdbx_description
1 polymer ?
#
loop_
_entity_poly.entity_id
_entity_poly.type
_entity_poly.pdbx_seq_one_letter_code
_entity_poly.pdbx_strand_id
1 'polypeptide(L)'
;MKAVSTVLDVTTVMTLLLSLAGESRAGGVIECNNCPSPSDAALASGERLTVVVDFERAELTAFDVEHDPGTGRWRAHPTPVPAQIEMAFLRILDATLSAGEAPPMQQSPHERP
;
A
#
# COMPACT_ATOMS: atom_id res chain seq x y z
N MET A 1 8.22 19.82 57.66
CA MET A 1 7.24 18.87 57.07
C MET A 1 7.15 19.15 55.57
N LYS A 2 6.91 18.08 54.79
CA LYS A 2 7.21 17.86 53.37
C LYS A 2 6.74 18.95 52.40
N ALA A 3 7.65 19.42 51.53
CA ALA A 3 7.29 19.95 50.21
C ALA A 3 7.19 18.74 49.26
N VAL A 4 5.98 18.43 48.82
CA VAL A 4 5.75 17.36 47.83
C VAL A 4 5.74 18.00 46.45
N SER A 5 6.65 17.47 45.64
CA SER A 5 6.99 17.81 44.27
C SER A 5 5.79 17.88 43.32
N THR A 6 5.58 19.02 42.67
CA THR A 6 4.61 19.24 41.59
C THR A 6 5.30 19.17 40.22
N VAL A 7 5.96 18.05 39.91
CA VAL A 7 6.71 17.89 38.63
C VAL A 7 6.31 16.63 37.84
N LEU A 8 5.44 15.78 38.39
CA LEU A 8 4.81 14.68 37.64
C LEU A 8 3.43 15.14 37.16
N ASP A 9 3.32 15.70 35.96
CA ASP A 9 2.04 15.66 35.25
C ASP A 9 2.17 15.93 33.74
N VAL A 10 3.12 16.77 33.34
CA VAL A 10 3.25 17.17 31.93
C VAL A 10 3.74 16.01 31.06
N THR A 11 4.68 15.20 31.54
CA THR A 11 5.23 14.07 30.77
C THR A 11 4.21 12.95 30.58
N THR A 12 3.39 12.64 31.59
CA THR A 12 2.38 11.56 31.52
C THR A 12 1.25 11.89 30.55
N VAL A 13 0.81 13.16 30.51
CA VAL A 13 -0.21 13.63 29.55
C VAL A 13 0.33 13.56 28.12
N MET A 14 1.60 13.90 27.91
CA MET A 14 2.20 13.91 26.58
C MET A 14 2.34 12.50 25.98
N THR A 15 2.74 11.49 26.77
CA THR A 15 2.80 10.08 26.32
C THR A 15 1.42 9.51 26.00
N LEU A 16 0.37 9.94 26.73
CA LEU A 16 -1.00 9.51 26.44
C LEU A 16 -1.48 10.08 25.09
N LEU A 17 -1.21 11.35 24.81
CA LEU A 17 -1.58 12.01 23.54
C LEU A 17 -0.88 11.39 22.31
N LEU A 18 0.38 10.99 22.46
CA LEU A 18 1.14 10.30 21.40
C LEU A 18 0.57 8.91 21.08
N SER A 19 -0.10 8.26 22.03
CA SER A 19 -0.68 6.92 21.84
C SER A 19 -2.02 6.93 21.08
N LEU A 20 -2.71 8.09 21.02
CA LEU A 20 -3.94 8.28 20.25
C LEU A 20 -3.69 8.71 18.80
N ALA A 21 -2.45 9.07 18.45
CA ALA A 21 -2.05 9.21 17.07
C ALA A 21 -1.94 7.82 16.45
N GLY A 22 -3.10 7.22 16.15
CA GLY A 22 -3.18 6.05 15.30
C GLY A 22 -2.41 6.36 14.03
N GLU A 23 -1.53 5.44 13.62
CA GLU A 23 -0.74 5.58 12.40
C GLU A 23 -1.69 5.98 11.27
N SER A 24 -1.57 7.22 10.78
CA SER A 24 -2.35 7.71 9.64
C SER A 24 -1.86 6.97 8.42
N ARG A 25 -2.36 5.74 8.24
CA ARG A 25 -2.11 4.95 7.05
C ARG A 25 -2.83 5.65 5.93
N ALA A 26 -2.07 6.31 5.08
CA ALA A 26 -2.55 6.73 3.78
C ALA A 26 -2.60 5.48 2.90
N GLY A 27 -3.65 5.35 2.10
CA GLY A 27 -3.74 4.35 1.06
C GLY A 27 -2.53 4.38 0.13
N GLY A 28 -2.42 3.40 -0.76
CA GLY A 28 -1.23 3.26 -1.57
C GLY A 28 -1.34 2.17 -2.61
N VAL A 29 -0.21 1.55 -2.95
CA VAL A 29 -0.18 0.39 -3.83
C VAL A 29 0.11 -0.83 -2.98
N ILE A 30 -0.75 -1.84 -3.07
CA ILE A 30 -0.55 -3.12 -2.39
C ILE A 30 -0.56 -4.25 -3.41
N GLU A 31 0.30 -5.23 -3.20
CA GLU A 31 0.30 -6.46 -3.98
C GLU A 31 -0.65 -7.49 -3.33
N CYS A 32 -1.48 -8.11 -4.14
CA CYS A 32 -2.45 -9.12 -3.72
C CYS A 32 -2.71 -10.10 -4.86
N ASN A 33 -1.78 -11.02 -5.10
CA ASN A 33 -1.91 -12.01 -6.16
C ASN A 33 -3.00 -13.04 -5.79
N ASN A 34 -3.95 -13.28 -6.69
CA ASN A 34 -4.98 -14.32 -6.56
C ASN A 34 -5.79 -14.25 -5.25
N CYS A 35 -5.93 -13.06 -4.66
CA CYS A 35 -6.67 -12.94 -3.42
C CYS A 35 -8.18 -13.00 -3.65
N PRO A 36 -8.93 -13.61 -2.71
CA PRO A 36 -10.36 -13.84 -2.88
C PRO A 36 -11.18 -12.55 -2.93
N SER A 37 -10.65 -11.45 -2.37
CA SER A 37 -11.32 -10.16 -2.27
C SER A 37 -10.28 -9.04 -2.26
N PRO A 38 -10.04 -8.39 -3.42
CA PRO A 38 -9.17 -7.21 -3.50
C PRO A 38 -9.64 -6.06 -2.61
N SER A 39 -10.96 -5.94 -2.39
CA SER A 39 -11.49 -4.93 -1.45
C SER A 39 -11.06 -5.19 -0.02
N ASP A 40 -11.02 -6.46 0.43
CA ASP A 40 -10.59 -6.78 1.80
C ASP A 40 -9.11 -6.51 1.99
N ALA A 41 -8.30 -6.75 0.95
CA ALA A 41 -6.89 -6.37 0.95
C ALA A 41 -6.73 -4.85 1.04
N ALA A 42 -7.54 -4.09 0.30
CA ALA A 42 -7.52 -2.63 0.35
C ALA A 42 -7.86 -2.08 1.74
N LEU A 43 -8.77 -2.71 2.50
CA LEU A 43 -9.11 -2.25 3.86
C LEU A 43 -7.91 -2.24 4.82
N ALA A 44 -6.87 -3.05 4.58
CA ALA A 44 -5.68 -3.09 5.42
C ALA A 44 -4.68 -1.93 5.18
N SER A 45 -4.86 -1.20 4.07
CA SER A 45 -3.91 -0.21 3.57
C SER A 45 -4.01 1.18 4.22
N GLY A 46 -5.15 1.50 4.84
CA GLY A 46 -5.42 2.84 5.39
C GLY A 46 -6.42 3.64 4.57
N GLU A 47 -6.68 4.88 4.99
CA GLU A 47 -7.66 5.75 4.35
C GLU A 47 -7.15 6.31 3.02
N ARG A 48 -8.09 6.61 2.12
CA ARG A 48 -7.92 7.11 0.75
C ARG A 48 -7.68 6.01 -0.29
N LEU A 49 -7.35 6.47 -1.50
CA LEU A 49 -7.06 5.64 -2.66
C LEU A 49 -6.03 4.56 -2.36
N THR A 50 -6.45 3.32 -2.60
CA THR A 50 -5.58 2.15 -2.62
C THR A 50 -5.75 1.40 -3.92
N VAL A 51 -4.63 1.17 -4.58
CA VAL A 51 -4.51 0.36 -5.79
C VAL A 51 -4.01 -1.03 -5.39
N VAL A 52 -4.75 -2.05 -5.78
CA VAL A 52 -4.40 -3.44 -5.56
C VAL A 52 -3.91 -4.03 -6.88
N VAL A 53 -2.70 -4.57 -6.85
CA VAL A 53 -2.03 -5.19 -8.01
C VAL A 53 -2.06 -6.70 -7.87
N ASP A 54 -2.56 -7.37 -8.90
CA ASP A 54 -2.45 -8.82 -9.07
C ASP A 54 -1.51 -9.09 -10.25
N PHE A 55 -0.25 -9.42 -9.97
CA PHE A 55 0.74 -9.71 -11.00
C PHE A 55 0.52 -11.06 -11.66
N GLU A 56 -0.08 -12.03 -10.95
CA GLU A 56 -0.33 -13.36 -11.50
C GLU A 56 -1.43 -13.33 -12.56
N ARG A 57 -2.41 -12.42 -12.41
CA ARG A 57 -3.50 -12.21 -13.37
C ARG A 57 -3.30 -10.99 -14.28
N ALA A 58 -2.22 -10.22 -14.06
CA ALA A 58 -1.95 -8.97 -14.74
C ALA A 58 -3.11 -7.95 -14.62
N GLU A 59 -3.66 -7.81 -13.42
CA GLU A 59 -4.83 -6.97 -13.12
C GLU A 59 -4.50 -5.84 -12.14
N LEU A 60 -5.17 -4.69 -12.34
CA LEU A 60 -5.20 -3.56 -11.43
C LEU A 60 -6.63 -3.26 -11.00
N THR A 61 -6.83 -3.11 -9.70
CA THR A 61 -8.10 -2.61 -9.14
C THR A 61 -7.80 -1.46 -8.18
N ALA A 62 -8.76 -0.55 -7.99
CA ALA A 62 -8.60 0.56 -7.07
C ALA A 62 -9.84 0.75 -6.20
N PHE A 63 -9.60 1.20 -4.97
CA PHE A 63 -10.62 1.46 -3.98
C PHE A 63 -10.32 2.79 -3.29
N ASP A 64 -11.35 3.60 -3.03
CA ASP A 64 -11.26 4.68 -2.06
C ASP A 64 -11.66 4.13 -0.70
N VAL A 65 -10.71 4.08 0.22
CA VAL A 65 -10.90 3.47 1.54
C VAL A 65 -11.28 4.56 2.54
N GLU A 66 -12.40 4.38 3.23
CA GLU A 66 -12.90 5.34 4.21
C GLU A 66 -13.16 4.65 5.55
N HIS A 67 -12.82 5.34 6.63
CA HIS A 67 -13.26 4.96 7.97
C HIS A 67 -14.55 5.71 8.31
N ASP A 68 -15.65 4.99 8.48
CA ASP A 68 -16.93 5.57 8.90
C ASP A 68 -16.86 5.88 10.42
N PRO A 69 -16.81 7.16 10.83
CA PRO A 69 -16.66 7.51 12.25
C PRO A 69 -17.93 7.22 13.07
N GLY A 70 -19.09 7.10 12.42
CA GLY A 70 -20.36 6.81 13.09
C GLY A 70 -20.52 5.34 13.43
N THR A 71 -20.03 4.44 12.56
CA THR A 71 -20.11 2.98 12.79
C THR A 71 -18.79 2.35 13.21
N GLY A 72 -17.68 3.08 13.12
CA GLY A 72 -16.32 2.59 13.35
C GLY A 72 -15.84 1.58 12.29
N ARG A 73 -16.59 1.41 11.20
CA ARG A 73 -16.31 0.40 10.16
C ARG A 73 -15.49 1.00 9.03
N TRP A 74 -14.57 0.19 8.52
CA TRP A 74 -13.84 0.51 7.30
C TRP A 74 -14.63 0.07 6.07
N ARG A 75 -14.58 0.87 5.01
CA ARG A 75 -15.22 0.59 3.73
C ARG A 75 -14.24 0.84 2.59
N ALA A 76 -14.26 -0.03 1.60
CA ALA A 76 -13.48 0.11 0.38
C ALA A 76 -14.46 0.32 -0.78
N HIS A 77 -14.51 1.54 -1.30
CA HIS A 77 -15.41 1.91 -2.39
C HIS A 77 -14.70 1.69 -3.72
N PRO A 78 -15.18 0.79 -4.60
CA PRO A 78 -14.56 0.59 -5.90
C PRO A 78 -14.50 1.91 -6.68
N THR A 79 -13.32 2.23 -7.20
CA THR A 79 -13.08 3.47 -7.94
C THR A 79 -12.22 3.17 -9.18
N PRO A 80 -12.30 3.97 -10.26
CA PRO A 80 -11.41 3.79 -11.39
C PRO A 80 -9.94 3.92 -10.97
N VAL A 81 -9.09 3.06 -11.54
CA VAL A 81 -7.64 3.20 -11.39
C VAL A 81 -7.21 4.54 -12.00
N PRO A 82 -6.39 5.35 -11.31
CA PRO A 82 -5.89 6.58 -11.91
C PRO A 82 -5.12 6.30 -13.21
N ALA A 83 -5.47 7.02 -14.28
CA ALA A 83 -4.96 6.76 -15.62
C ALA A 83 -3.41 6.71 -15.71
N GLN A 84 -2.71 7.53 -14.93
CA GLN A 84 -1.24 7.50 -14.92
C GLN A 84 -0.66 6.19 -14.35
N ILE A 85 -1.34 5.59 -13.36
CA ILE A 85 -0.96 4.32 -12.76
C ILE A 85 -1.27 3.18 -13.72
N GLU A 86 -2.46 3.18 -14.32
CA GLU A 86 -2.86 2.20 -15.33
C GLU A 86 -1.88 2.19 -16.52
N MET A 87 -1.57 3.37 -17.07
CA MET A 87 -0.59 3.50 -18.16
C MET A 87 0.83 3.09 -17.76
N ALA A 88 1.23 3.31 -16.50
CA ALA A 88 2.52 2.82 -16.01
C ALA A 88 2.55 1.30 -15.94
N PHE A 89 1.49 0.68 -15.42
CA PHE A 89 1.37 -0.76 -15.32
C PHE A 89 1.35 -1.45 -16.69
N LEU A 90 0.57 -0.95 -17.64
CA LEU A 90 0.54 -1.49 -19.00
C LEU A 90 1.92 -1.44 -19.68
N ARG A 91 2.69 -0.37 -19.45
CA ARG A 91 4.08 -0.28 -19.95
C ARG A 91 5.01 -1.31 -19.30
N ILE A 92 4.84 -1.56 -18.00
CA ILE A 92 5.62 -2.56 -17.28
C ILE A 92 5.28 -3.96 -17.80
N LEU A 93 3.99 -4.26 -17.96
CA LEU A 93 3.54 -5.53 -18.53
C LEU A 93 4.13 -5.77 -19.93
N ASP A 94 3.98 -4.79 -20.83
CA ASP A 94 4.54 -4.84 -22.19
C ASP A 94 6.05 -5.12 -22.20
N ALA A 95 6.80 -4.43 -21.34
CA ALA A 95 8.25 -4.64 -21.21
C ALA A 95 8.61 -6.02 -20.66
N THR A 96 7.84 -6.54 -19.69
CA THR A 96 8.11 -7.86 -19.09
C THR A 96 7.76 -9.01 -20.04
N LEU A 97 6.70 -8.88 -20.83
CA LEU A 97 6.34 -9.86 -21.86
C LEU A 97 7.40 -9.90 -22.95
N SER A 98 7.79 -8.72 -23.46
CA SER A 98 8.82 -8.59 -24.50
C SER A 98 10.19 -9.11 -24.07
N ALA A 99 10.55 -8.99 -22.78
CA ALA A 99 11.81 -9.51 -22.26
C ALA A 99 11.84 -11.05 -22.22
N GLY A 100 10.69 -11.72 -22.11
CA GLY A 100 10.58 -13.18 -22.22
C GLY A 100 10.83 -13.73 -23.62
N GLU A 101 10.73 -12.88 -24.64
CA GLU A 101 10.96 -13.23 -26.06
C GLU A 101 12.37 -12.88 -26.55
N ALA A 102 13.21 -12.28 -25.71
CA ALA A 102 14.61 -12.05 -26.06
C ALA A 102 15.34 -13.40 -26.23
N PRO A 103 16.01 -13.64 -27.37
CA PRO A 103 16.87 -14.82 -27.52
C PRO A 103 17.86 -14.86 -26.37
N PRO A 104 18.21 -16.06 -25.83
CA PRO A 104 19.23 -16.15 -24.80
C PRO A 104 20.47 -15.43 -25.33
N MET A 105 20.97 -14.44 -24.58
CA MET A 105 22.22 -13.75 -24.91
C MET A 105 23.25 -14.83 -25.24
N GLN A 106 23.62 -14.94 -26.51
CA GLN A 106 24.77 -15.71 -26.92
C GLN A 106 25.96 -15.03 -26.23
N GLN A 107 26.45 -15.64 -25.16
CA GLN A 107 27.70 -15.24 -24.52
C GLN A 107 28.76 -15.17 -25.61
N SER A 108 29.31 -13.97 -25.82
CA SER A 108 30.32 -13.74 -26.83
C SER A 108 31.51 -14.66 -26.56
N PRO A 109 32.08 -15.37 -27.56
CA PRO A 109 33.17 -16.34 -27.35
C PRO A 109 34.45 -15.78 -26.73
N HIS A 110 34.53 -14.46 -26.55
CA HIS A 110 35.72 -13.75 -26.08
C HIS A 110 35.87 -13.67 -24.55
N GLU A 111 34.92 -14.20 -23.78
CA GLU A 111 35.05 -14.33 -22.31
C GLU A 111 35.37 -15.77 -21.88
N ARG A 112 36.45 -16.35 -22.41
CA ARG A 112 37.07 -17.51 -21.78
C ARG A 112 38.44 -17.12 -21.21
N PRO A 113 38.67 -17.26 -19.89
CA PRO A 113 39.97 -17.01 -19.28
C PRO A 113 41.03 -18.02 -19.73
#